data_AF-A0A087UV20-F1
#
_entry.id   AF-A0A087UV20-F1
#
_cell.length_a   1.000
_cell.length_b   1.000
_cell.length_c   1.000
_cell.angle_alpha   90.00
_cell.angle_beta   90.00
_cell.angle_gamma   90.00
#
_symmetry.space_group_name_H-M   'P 1'
#
loop_
_entity.id
_entity.type
_entity.pdbx_description
1 polymer ?
#
loop_
_entity_poly.entity_id
_entity_poly.type
_entity_poly.pdbx_seq_one_letter_code
_entity_poly.pdbx_strand_id
1 'polypeptide(L)'
;MPSNKSEIKFCYNVNLVEKMLQIISLNCQYSSKVRIATLQMTILLLKQLAVKGTESYLLDRHLAAIEQYREESTLMLRNFYKSEEIFLDMFEDEYEEMKKKALNVEYLMMDANLLLPPTGTPMSGIEFHKRLPCGEVERARRAIRVFFLLRDLSLTLQNETETQLPLTNVSSCIKVNEALDLS
;
A
#
# COMPACT_ATOMS: atom_id res chain seq x y z
N MET A 1 -27.70 18.52 -30.97
CA MET A 1 -28.43 18.39 -29.70
C MET A 1 -27.42 18.30 -28.56
N PRO A 2 -27.37 19.26 -27.64
CA PRO A 2 -26.50 19.13 -26.48
C PRO A 2 -27.16 18.18 -25.50
N SER A 3 -26.53 17.03 -25.26
CA SER A 3 -26.98 16.07 -24.28
C SER A 3 -26.75 16.64 -22.88
N ASN A 4 -27.81 16.66 -22.08
CA ASN A 4 -27.87 17.12 -20.70
C ASN A 4 -26.73 16.51 -19.87
N LYS A 5 -25.67 17.29 -19.61
CA LYS A 5 -24.77 17.08 -18.47
C LYS A 5 -25.57 17.41 -17.21
N SER A 6 -26.43 16.47 -16.83
CA SER A 6 -27.17 16.45 -15.58
C SER A 6 -26.15 16.40 -14.45
N GLU A 7 -26.31 17.33 -13.51
CA GLU A 7 -25.60 17.51 -12.25
C GLU A 7 -24.80 16.28 -11.79
N ILE A 8 -23.47 16.34 -11.93
CA ILE A 8 -22.58 15.44 -11.19
C ILE A 8 -22.74 15.85 -9.72
N LYS A 9 -23.69 15.23 -9.01
CA LYS A 9 -23.67 15.18 -7.56
C LYS A 9 -22.31 14.59 -7.20
N PHE A 10 -21.40 15.41 -6.70
CA PHE A 10 -20.11 14.94 -6.19
C PHE A 10 -20.39 13.83 -5.17
N CYS A 11 -20.07 12.59 -5.55
CA CYS A 11 -20.38 11.39 -4.76
C CYS A 11 -19.58 11.33 -3.45
N TYR A 12 -18.54 12.16 -3.37
CA TYR A 12 -17.62 12.30 -2.24
C TYR A 12 -17.11 13.76 -2.14
N ASN A 13 -16.51 14.10 -1.00
CA ASN A 13 -15.89 15.42 -0.80
C ASN A 13 -14.55 15.51 -1.55
N VAL A 14 -14.52 16.33 -2.60
CA VAL A 14 -13.36 16.51 -3.47
C VAL A 14 -12.12 17.00 -2.71
N ASN A 15 -12.28 17.99 -1.83
CA ASN A 15 -11.18 18.55 -1.04
C ASN A 15 -10.56 17.50 -0.11
N LEU A 16 -11.40 16.63 0.47
CA LEU A 16 -10.93 15.54 1.31
C LEU A 16 -10.07 14.57 0.51
N VAL A 17 -10.52 14.16 -0.68
CA VAL A 17 -9.77 13.25 -1.54
C VAL A 17 -8.46 13.88 -2.01
N GLU A 18 -8.45 15.17 -2.37
CA GLU A 18 -7.20 15.86 -2.71
C GLU A 18 -6.19 15.84 -1.55
N LYS A 19 -6.64 15.96 -0.29
CA LYS A 19 -5.78 15.81 0.88
C LYS A 19 -5.28 14.37 1.08
N MET A 20 -6.11 13.38 0.79
CA MET A 20 -5.70 11.96 0.81
C MET A 20 -4.65 11.68 -0.25
N LEU A 21 -4.81 12.21 -1.46
CA LEU A 21 -3.84 12.10 -2.54
C LEU A 21 -2.50 12.76 -2.17
N GLN A 22 -2.52 13.90 -1.45
CA GLN A 22 -1.31 14.51 -0.90
C GLN A 22 -0.59 13.56 0.08
N ILE A 23 -1.32 12.86 0.95
CA ILE A 23 -0.75 11.87 1.87
C ILE A 23 -0.13 10.71 1.08
N ILE A 24 -0.81 10.20 0.06
CA ILE A 24 -0.31 9.13 -0.80
C ILE A 24 0.99 9.58 -1.50
N SER A 25 0.98 10.75 -2.12
CA SER A 25 2.17 11.33 -2.78
C SER A 25 3.37 11.44 -1.84
N LEU A 26 3.15 11.94 -0.61
CA LEU A 26 4.21 12.01 0.41
C LEU A 26 4.76 10.64 0.78
N ASN A 27 3.96 9.57 0.69
CA ASN A 27 4.42 8.23 0.99
C ASN A 27 5.28 7.61 -0.13
N CYS A 28 5.12 8.06 -1.36
CA CYS A 28 5.95 7.71 -2.51
C CYS A 28 7.31 8.46 -2.54
N GLN A 29 7.63 9.25 -1.51
CA GLN A 29 8.93 9.91 -1.38
C GLN A 29 9.88 9.09 -0.50
N TYR A 30 11.17 9.08 -0.88
CA TYR A 30 12.19 8.26 -0.21
C TYR A 30 12.37 8.64 1.27
N SER A 31 12.30 9.93 1.61
CA SER A 31 12.45 10.47 2.97
C SER A 31 11.11 10.77 3.65
N SER A 32 10.05 10.02 3.31
CA SER A 32 8.72 10.27 3.86
C SER A 32 8.69 10.22 5.39
N LYS A 33 8.10 11.26 5.99
CA LYS A 33 7.83 11.32 7.44
C LYS A 33 6.44 10.81 7.80
N VAL A 34 5.76 10.14 6.86
CA VAL A 34 4.43 9.59 7.06
C VAL A 34 4.54 8.12 7.42
N ARG A 35 3.84 7.73 8.50
CA ARG A 35 3.75 6.34 8.96
C ARG A 35 2.95 5.50 7.97
N ILE A 36 3.30 4.22 7.85
CA ILE A 36 2.58 3.27 7.00
C ILE A 36 1.12 3.12 7.47
N ALA A 37 0.88 3.17 8.78
CA ALA A 37 -0.48 3.21 9.35
C ALA A 37 -1.34 4.35 8.81
N THR A 38 -0.76 5.54 8.64
CA THR A 38 -1.49 6.69 8.11
C THR A 38 -1.81 6.48 6.63
N LEU A 39 -0.89 5.92 5.84
CA LEU A 39 -1.16 5.56 4.44
C LEU A 39 -2.28 4.52 4.34
N GLN A 40 -2.20 3.44 5.12
CA GLN A 40 -3.19 2.36 5.04
C GLN A 40 -4.58 2.85 5.45
N MET A 41 -4.70 3.66 6.51
CA MET A 41 -5.96 4.33 6.87
C MET A 41 -6.48 5.24 5.76
N THR A 42 -5.59 6.01 5.11
CA THR A 42 -5.95 6.90 4.00
C THR A 42 -6.53 6.11 2.83
N ILE A 43 -5.91 4.98 2.48
CA ILE A 43 -6.34 4.10 1.40
C ILE A 43 -7.68 3.44 1.73
N LEU A 44 -7.86 2.92 2.96
CA LEU A 44 -9.12 2.33 3.38
C LEU A 44 -10.27 3.33 3.32
N LEU A 45 -10.06 4.54 3.82
CA LEU A 45 -11.08 5.58 3.79
C LEU A 45 -11.36 6.04 2.35
N LEU A 46 -10.32 6.15 1.51
CA LEU A 46 -10.50 6.47 0.09
C LEU A 46 -11.34 5.40 -0.61
N LYS A 47 -11.06 4.10 -0.40
CA LYS A 47 -11.86 3.01 -0.96
C LYS A 47 -13.33 3.09 -0.51
N GLN A 48 -13.58 3.33 0.78
CA GLN A 48 -14.94 3.48 1.32
C GLN A 48 -15.71 4.67 0.73
N LEU A 49 -15.01 5.77 0.41
CA LEU A 49 -15.63 6.96 -0.18
C LEU A 49 -15.82 6.84 -1.70
N ALA A 50 -14.87 6.21 -2.37
CA ALA A 50 -14.76 6.18 -3.83
C ALA A 50 -15.54 5.03 -4.47
N VAL A 51 -15.60 3.87 -3.80
CA VAL A 51 -16.12 2.63 -4.37
C VAL A 51 -17.53 2.37 -3.84
N LYS A 52 -18.51 2.23 -4.72
CA LYS A 52 -19.84 1.71 -4.36
C LYS A 52 -20.17 0.54 -5.28
N GLY A 53 -20.29 -0.65 -4.70
CA GLY A 53 -20.41 -1.89 -5.49
C GLY A 53 -19.11 -2.16 -6.26
N THR A 54 -19.22 -2.27 -7.58
CA THR A 54 -18.09 -2.54 -8.49
C THR A 54 -17.56 -1.30 -9.20
N GLU A 55 -18.15 -0.13 -8.98
CA GLU A 55 -17.80 1.11 -9.67
C GLU A 55 -17.05 2.09 -8.76
N SER A 56 -16.00 2.69 -9.30
CA SER A 56 -15.32 3.84 -8.72
C SER A 56 -15.96 5.13 -9.24
N TYR A 57 -16.31 6.02 -8.32
CA TYR A 57 -16.92 7.32 -8.63
C TYR A 57 -15.90 8.47 -8.64
N LEU A 58 -14.61 8.18 -8.55
CA LEU A 58 -13.55 9.20 -8.56
C LEU A 58 -13.50 9.93 -9.89
N LEU A 59 -13.23 11.24 -9.82
CA LEU A 59 -12.91 12.05 -11.00
C LEU A 59 -11.67 11.49 -11.71
N ASP A 60 -11.65 11.57 -13.05
CA ASP A 60 -10.53 11.10 -13.88
C ASP A 60 -9.18 11.67 -13.43
N ARG A 61 -9.14 12.95 -13.04
CA ARG A 61 -7.92 13.59 -12.51
C ARG A 61 -7.40 12.94 -11.22
N HIS A 62 -8.29 12.40 -10.38
CA HIS A 62 -7.90 11.71 -9.15
C HIS A 62 -7.44 10.29 -9.46
N LEU A 63 -8.10 9.59 -10.39
CA LEU A 63 -7.65 8.28 -10.87
C LEU A 63 -6.26 8.38 -11.51
N ALA A 64 -6.05 9.34 -12.40
CA ALA A 64 -4.75 9.60 -13.01
C ALA A 64 -3.66 9.88 -11.97
N ALA A 65 -3.96 10.64 -10.92
CA ALA A 65 -3.02 10.89 -9.83
C ALA A 65 -2.66 9.59 -9.07
N ILE A 66 -3.63 8.73 -8.78
CA ILE A 66 -3.39 7.44 -8.11
C ILE A 66 -2.48 6.55 -8.95
N GLU A 67 -2.74 6.46 -10.26
CA GLU A 67 -1.91 5.69 -11.18
C GLU A 67 -0.48 6.25 -11.25
N GLN A 68 -0.33 7.57 -11.29
CA GLN A 68 0.99 8.21 -11.21
C GLN A 68 1.73 7.83 -9.92
N TYR A 69 1.07 7.90 -8.76
CA TYR A 69 1.71 7.54 -7.48
C TYR A 69 2.05 6.06 -7.39
N ARG A 70 1.25 5.17 -8.01
CA ARG A 70 1.57 3.75 -8.14
C ARG A 70 2.85 3.56 -8.96
N GLU A 71 2.98 4.25 -10.08
CA GLU A 71 4.21 4.22 -10.91
C GLU A 71 5.43 4.76 -10.14
N GLU A 72 5.28 5.88 -9.44
CA GLU A 72 6.35 6.45 -8.58
C GLU A 72 6.79 5.45 -7.51
N SER A 73 5.85 4.74 -6.87
CA SER A 73 6.17 3.71 -5.89
C SER A 73 6.93 2.52 -6.51
N THR A 74 6.57 2.16 -7.75
CA THR A 74 7.23 1.08 -8.50
C THR A 74 8.67 1.48 -8.86
N LEU A 75 8.88 2.73 -9.27
CA LEU A 75 10.22 3.25 -9.57
C LEU A 75 11.11 3.28 -8.31
N MET A 76 10.55 3.69 -7.17
CA MET A 76 11.26 3.61 -5.90
C MET A 76 11.66 2.18 -5.55
N LEU A 77 10.71 1.25 -5.68
CA LEU A 77 10.94 -0.16 -5.39
C LEU A 77 12.05 -0.75 -6.27
N ARG A 78 12.08 -0.38 -7.56
CA ARG A 78 13.11 -0.80 -8.51
C ARG A 78 14.52 -0.37 -8.10
N ASN A 79 14.67 0.74 -7.39
CA ASN A 79 15.98 1.16 -6.89
C ASN A 79 16.50 0.17 -5.83
N PHE A 80 15.63 -0.24 -4.90
CA PHE A 80 15.98 -1.23 -3.87
C PHE A 80 16.23 -2.63 -4.46
N TYR A 81 15.46 -3.04 -5.47
CA TYR A 81 15.70 -4.31 -6.18
C TYR A 81 17.13 -4.40 -6.77
N LYS A 82 17.70 -3.26 -7.16
CA LYS A 82 19.07 -3.20 -7.72
C LYS A 82 20.16 -3.10 -6.65
N SER A 83 19.83 -2.63 -5.44
CA SER A 83 20.82 -2.31 -4.40
C SER A 83 20.87 -3.32 -3.26
N GLU A 84 19.75 -3.97 -2.95
CA GLU A 84 19.63 -4.89 -1.80
C GLU A 84 19.69 -6.35 -2.27
N GLU A 85 20.72 -7.10 -1.85
CA GLU A 85 20.91 -8.50 -2.23
C GLU A 85 19.77 -9.42 -1.75
N ILE A 86 19.20 -9.10 -0.59
CA ILE A 86 18.09 -9.84 0.04
C ILE A 86 16.70 -9.26 -0.31
N PHE A 87 16.61 -8.46 -1.39
CA PHE A 87 15.36 -7.78 -1.74
C PHE A 87 14.19 -8.76 -1.94
N LEU A 88 14.41 -9.88 -2.63
CA LEU A 88 13.35 -10.83 -2.95
C LEU A 88 12.79 -11.48 -1.69
N ASP A 89 13.66 -11.89 -0.76
CA ASP A 89 13.26 -12.44 0.54
C ASP A 89 12.45 -11.40 1.33
N MET A 90 12.91 -10.15 1.37
CA MET A 90 12.15 -9.06 2.00
C MET A 90 10.79 -8.84 1.33
N PHE A 91 10.72 -8.96 0.01
CA PHE A 91 9.48 -8.76 -0.74
C PHE A 91 8.44 -9.84 -0.43
N GLU A 92 8.86 -11.10 -0.38
CA GLU A 92 8.01 -12.23 -0.01
C GLU A 92 7.56 -12.15 1.45
N ASP A 93 8.48 -11.87 2.37
CA ASP A 93 8.18 -11.70 3.80
C ASP A 93 7.12 -10.61 4.04
N GLU A 94 7.28 -9.45 3.40
CA GLU A 94 6.38 -8.32 3.55
C GLU A 94 5.00 -8.59 2.91
N TYR A 95 4.95 -9.32 1.80
CA TYR A 95 3.70 -9.75 1.18
C TYR A 95 2.90 -10.70 2.10
N GLU A 96 3.57 -11.68 2.68
CA GLU A 96 2.99 -12.61 3.64
C GLU A 96 2.53 -11.92 4.93
N GLU A 97 3.32 -10.98 5.45
CA GLU A 97 2.95 -10.19 6.63
C GLU A 97 1.70 -9.35 6.35
N MET A 98 1.62 -8.71 5.18
CA MET A 98 0.45 -7.90 4.80
C MET A 98 -0.83 -8.73 4.64
N LYS A 99 -0.74 -9.99 4.21
CA LYS A 99 -1.90 -10.90 4.17
C LYS A 99 -2.35 -11.37 5.56
N LYS A 100 -1.40 -11.65 6.45
CA LYS A 100 -1.69 -12.17 7.80
C LYS A 100 -2.27 -11.09 8.72
N LYS A 101 -1.80 -9.85 8.57
CA LYS A 101 -2.11 -8.75 9.49
C LYS A 101 -2.85 -7.62 8.76
N ALA A 102 -4.14 -7.84 8.50
CA ALA A 102 -5.02 -6.75 8.07
C ALA A 102 -5.07 -5.66 9.16
N LEU A 103 -5.12 -4.39 8.75
CA LEU A 103 -5.19 -3.28 9.68
C LEU A 103 -6.51 -3.35 10.46
N ASN A 104 -6.41 -3.47 11.78
CA ASN A 104 -7.55 -3.32 12.66
C ASN A 104 -7.61 -1.87 13.17
N VAL A 105 -8.64 -1.14 12.73
CA VAL A 105 -8.84 0.28 13.04
C VAL A 105 -9.10 0.50 14.53
N GLU A 106 -9.83 -0.39 15.20
CA GLU A 106 -10.13 -0.27 16.63
C GLU A 106 -8.84 -0.36 17.45
N TYR A 107 -8.02 -1.39 17.22
CA TYR A 107 -6.73 -1.51 17.89
C TYR A 107 -5.79 -0.35 17.58
N LEU A 108 -5.86 0.18 16.36
CA LEU A 108 -5.07 1.36 15.98
C LEU A 108 -5.51 2.59 16.79
N MET A 109 -6.82 2.83 16.93
CA MET A 109 -7.35 3.98 17.69
C MET A 109 -7.07 3.90 19.19
N MET A 110 -6.85 2.70 19.74
CA MET A 110 -6.47 2.50 21.14
C MET A 110 -4.98 2.73 21.42
N ASP A 111 -4.14 2.89 20.38
CA ASP A 111 -2.71 3.02 20.54
C ASP A 111 -2.27 4.47 20.80
N ALA A 112 -1.87 4.75 22.05
CA ALA A 112 -1.38 6.06 22.47
C ALA A 112 -0.12 6.51 21.72
N ASN A 113 0.69 5.59 21.17
CA ASN A 113 1.90 5.94 20.41
C ASN A 113 1.57 6.68 19.11
N LEU A 114 0.33 6.59 18.61
CA LEU A 114 -0.07 7.35 17.43
C LEU A 114 -0.20 8.84 17.68
N LEU A 115 -0.50 9.23 18.92
CA LEU A 115 -0.62 10.62 19.35
C LEU A 115 0.75 11.27 19.58
N LEU A 116 1.80 10.45 19.75
CA LEU A 116 3.16 10.91 19.93
C LEU A 116 3.85 11.15 18.57
N PRO A 117 4.87 12.03 18.52
CA PRO A 117 5.72 12.16 17.35
C PRO A 117 6.28 10.80 16.93
N PRO A 118 6.31 10.49 15.63
CA PRO A 118 6.70 9.17 15.17
C PRO A 118 8.17 8.92 15.49
N THR A 119 8.42 7.85 16.24
CA THR A 119 9.78 7.45 16.63
C THR A 119 10.48 6.79 15.43
N GLY A 120 11.78 6.98 15.28
CA GLY A 120 12.58 6.39 14.19
C GLY A 120 13.52 5.28 14.63
N THR A 121 13.42 4.83 15.88
CA THR A 121 14.37 3.88 16.49
C THR A 121 13.71 2.51 16.69
N PRO A 122 14.33 1.40 16.22
CA PRO A 122 13.81 0.05 16.43
C PRO A 122 13.69 -0.34 17.91
N MET A 123 14.54 0.25 18.76
CA MET A 123 14.59 -0.01 20.21
C MET A 123 13.37 0.50 21.00
N SER A 124 12.46 1.24 20.35
CA SER A 124 11.23 1.74 20.98
C SER A 124 10.21 0.64 21.29
N GLY A 125 10.36 -0.57 20.72
CA GLY A 125 9.36 -1.64 20.82
C GLY A 125 8.08 -1.35 20.03
N ILE A 126 7.99 -0.21 19.33
CA ILE A 126 6.87 0.14 18.47
C ILE A 126 6.97 -0.65 17.17
N GLU A 127 5.86 -1.26 16.77
CA GLU A 127 5.76 -2.00 15.51
C GLU A 127 6.14 -1.12 14.32
N PHE A 128 6.85 -1.70 13.35
CA PHE A 128 7.34 -1.00 12.16
C PHE A 128 6.26 -0.18 11.44
N HIS A 129 5.05 -0.73 11.35
CA HIS A 129 3.89 -0.10 10.74
C HIS A 129 3.48 1.25 11.36
N LYS A 130 3.82 1.48 12.63
CA LYS A 130 3.43 2.66 13.43
C LYS A 130 4.59 3.64 13.68
N ARG A 131 5.78 3.35 13.16
CA ARG A 131 6.99 4.16 13.33
C ARG A 131 7.62 4.52 11.99
N LEU A 132 8.70 5.30 12.02
CA LEU A 132 9.48 5.60 10.81
C LEU A 132 10.56 4.54 10.58
N PRO A 133 10.94 4.30 9.32
CA PRO A 133 12.03 3.39 8.99
C PRO A 133 13.38 3.94 9.46
N CYS A 134 14.22 3.02 9.92
CA CYS A 134 15.58 3.24 10.39
C CYS A 134 16.56 2.47 9.48
N GLY A 135 17.36 3.19 8.69
CA GLY A 135 18.32 2.59 7.76
C GLY A 135 17.71 2.10 6.44
N GLU A 136 18.57 1.58 5.55
CA GLU A 136 18.18 1.21 4.18
C GLU A 136 17.27 -0.02 4.12
N VAL A 137 17.54 -1.04 4.92
CA VAL A 137 16.71 -2.26 4.99
C VAL A 137 15.26 -1.94 5.35
N GLU A 138 15.04 -1.10 6.37
CA GLU A 138 13.68 -0.69 6.72
C GLU A 138 13.05 0.26 5.69
N ARG A 139 13.85 1.08 5.01
CA ARG A 139 13.36 1.89 3.88
C ARG A 139 12.92 1.01 2.71
N ALA A 140 13.65 -0.06 2.42
CA ALA A 140 13.29 -1.06 1.42
C ALA A 140 11.97 -1.75 1.79
N ARG A 141 11.85 -2.27 3.03
CA ARG A 141 10.59 -2.83 3.57
C ARG A 141 9.42 -1.86 3.47
N ARG A 142 9.65 -0.59 3.81
CA ARG A 142 8.63 0.45 3.65
C ARG A 142 8.21 0.61 2.19
N ALA A 143 9.17 0.73 1.27
CA ALA A 143 8.88 0.88 -0.16
C ALA A 143 8.06 -0.31 -0.69
N ILE A 144 8.38 -1.53 -0.26
CA ILE A 144 7.63 -2.75 -0.56
C ILE A 144 6.17 -2.62 -0.08
N ARG A 145 5.93 -2.27 1.19
CA ARG A 145 4.56 -2.09 1.72
C ARG A 145 3.78 -1.00 0.98
N VAL A 146 4.41 0.14 0.68
CA VAL A 146 3.78 1.23 -0.06
C VAL A 146 3.37 0.77 -1.47
N PHE A 147 4.25 0.05 -2.16
CA PHE A 147 3.95 -0.53 -3.47
C PHE A 147 2.72 -1.45 -3.42
N PHE A 148 2.67 -2.40 -2.48
CA PHE A 148 1.53 -3.30 -2.35
C PHE A 148 0.22 -2.56 -2.06
N LEU A 149 0.25 -1.59 -1.15
CA LEU A 149 -0.93 -0.80 -0.80
C LEU A 149 -1.48 0.01 -1.99
N LEU A 150 -0.60 0.60 -2.81
CA LEU A 150 -1.02 1.38 -3.98
C LEU A 150 -1.46 0.52 -5.15
N ARG A 151 -0.83 -0.65 -5.32
CA ARG A 151 -1.24 -1.64 -6.29
C ARG A 151 -2.64 -2.18 -5.98
N ASP A 152 -2.88 -2.57 -4.73
CA ASP A 152 -4.18 -3.00 -4.24
C ASP A 152 -5.25 -1.89 -4.38
N LEU A 153 -4.90 -0.63 -4.10
CA LEU A 153 -5.80 0.51 -4.35
C LEU A 153 -6.16 0.65 -5.83
N SER A 154 -5.16 0.64 -6.72
CA SER A 154 -5.34 0.75 -8.17
C SER A 154 -6.25 -0.36 -8.72
N LEU A 155 -5.96 -1.62 -8.37
CA LEU A 155 -6.77 -2.78 -8.77
C LEU A 155 -8.22 -2.66 -8.25
N THR A 156 -8.40 -2.25 -6.99
CA THR A 156 -9.74 -2.07 -6.41
C THR A 156 -10.54 -1.00 -7.16
N LEU A 157 -9.89 0.10 -7.55
CA LEU A 157 -10.56 1.19 -8.27
C LEU A 157 -10.90 0.84 -9.72
N GLN A 158 -10.13 -0.06 -10.34
CA GLN A 158 -10.35 -0.58 -11.69
C GLN A 158 -11.24 -1.83 -11.72
N ASN A 159 -11.65 -2.33 -10.54
CA ASN A 159 -12.39 -3.58 -10.37
C ASN A 159 -11.65 -4.81 -10.99
N GLU A 160 -10.33 -4.79 -10.90
CA GLU A 160 -9.45 -5.87 -11.34
C GLU A 160 -9.04 -6.75 -10.15
N THR A 161 -8.68 -8.01 -10.44
CA THR A 161 -8.18 -8.95 -9.43
C THR A 161 -6.66 -9.06 -9.52
N GLU A 162 -5.99 -9.21 -8.38
CA GLU A 162 -4.55 -9.43 -8.35
C GLU A 162 -4.22 -10.81 -8.93
N THR A 163 -3.46 -10.83 -10.02
CA THR A 163 -3.07 -12.06 -10.73
C THR A 163 -1.58 -12.33 -10.70
N GLN A 164 -0.75 -11.35 -10.30
CA GLN A 164 0.71 -11.43 -10.41
C GLN A 164 1.41 -11.74 -9.08
N LEU A 165 0.67 -11.78 -7.97
CA LEU A 165 1.19 -12.05 -6.64
C LEU A 165 0.41 -13.19 -5.97
N PRO A 166 1.05 -14.07 -5.16
CA PRO A 166 2.49 -14.09 -4.81
C PRO A 166 3.39 -14.44 -6.00
N LEU A 167 4.66 -14.03 -5.93
CA LEU A 167 5.70 -14.47 -6.87
C LEU A 167 5.96 -15.98 -6.76
N THR A 168 5.84 -16.51 -5.54
CA THR A 168 5.99 -17.92 -5.24
C THR A 168 4.74 -18.67 -5.69
N ASN A 169 4.89 -19.53 -6.70
CA ASN A 169 3.82 -20.41 -7.13
C ASN A 169 3.76 -21.60 -6.17
N VAL A 170 2.76 -21.67 -5.28
CA VAL A 170 2.63 -22.71 -4.25
C VAL A 170 2.56 -24.13 -4.86
N SER A 171 2.15 -24.25 -6.13
CA SER A 171 2.17 -25.51 -6.89
C SER A 171 3.58 -25.95 -7.35
N SER A 172 4.59 -25.07 -7.29
CA SER A 172 6.00 -25.40 -7.53
C SER A 172 6.81 -25.60 -6.24
N CYS A 173 6.19 -25.41 -5.07
CA CYS A 173 6.82 -25.69 -3.79
C CYS A 173 6.71 -27.19 -3.49
N ILE A 174 7.86 -27.85 -3.33
CA ILE A 174 7.95 -29.25 -2.89
C ILE A 174 7.27 -29.34 -1.52
N LYS A 175 6.23 -30.15 -1.40
CA LYS A 175 5.56 -30.38 -0.11
C LYS A 175 6.55 -31.10 0.80
N VAL A 176 6.58 -30.75 2.09
CA VAL A 176 7.51 -31.29 3.11
C VAL A 176 7.44 -32.83 3.29
N ASN A 177 6.55 -33.52 2.57
CA ASN A 177 6.41 -34.98 2.53
C ASN A 177 6.55 -35.62 1.13
N GLU A 178 6.91 -34.86 0.10
CA GLU A 178 7.29 -35.44 -1.19
C GLU A 178 8.79 -35.75 -1.17
N ALA A 179 9.10 -37.05 -1.20
CA ALA A 179 10.48 -37.49 -1.37
C ALA A 179 11.03 -36.87 -2.67
N LEU A 180 12.15 -36.16 -2.56
CA LEU A 180 12.96 -35.76 -3.71
C LEU A 180 13.49 -37.04 -4.36
N ASP A 181 12.84 -37.49 -5.43
CA ASP A 181 13.34 -38.60 -6.23
C ASP A 181 14.54 -38.09 -7.04
N LEU A 182 15.75 -38.37 -6.52
CA LEU A 182 17.03 -38.05 -7.14
C LEU A 182 17.49 -39.21 -8.03
N SER A 183 16.70 -39.56 -9.04
CA SER A 183 17.08 -40.53 -10.08
C SER A 183 17.88 -39.89 -11.20
#